data_AF-A0A6G3WKV1-F1
#
_entry.id   AF-A0A6G3WKV1-F1
#
_cell.length_a   1.000
_cell.length_b   1.000
_cell.length_c   1.000
_cell.angle_alpha   90.00
_cell.angle_beta   90.00
_cell.angle_gamma   90.00
#
_symmetry.space_group_name_H-M   'P 1'
#
loop_
_entity.id
_entity.type
_entity.pdbx_description
1 polymer ?
#
loop_
_entity_poly.entity_id
_entity_poly.type
_entity_poly.pdbx_seq_one_letter_code
_entity_poly.pdbx_strand_id
1 'polypeptide(L)' 'GHFTFTDIPEVGEQLGIDDPDAPLSAARSTTITRSYVTAFFDRSLRGRPARLLNGPTPANPEVLFQHP' A
#
# COMPACT_ATOMS: atom_id res chain seq x y z
N GLY A 1 9.70 3.54 -0.57
CA GLY A 1 10.82 2.98 -1.35
C GLY A 1 10.30 2.11 -2.48
N HIS A 2 11.20 1.65 -3.36
CA HIS A 2 10.86 0.74 -4.46
C HIS A 2 10.22 -0.58 -3.96
N PHE A 3 10.70 -1.09 -2.82
CA PHE A 3 10.30 -2.39 -2.27
C PHE A 3 9.04 -2.38 -1.39
N THR A 4 8.41 -1.22 -1.18
CA THR A 4 7.22 -1.04 -0.33
C THR A 4 6.05 -1.97 -0.68
N PHE A 5 5.99 -2.50 -1.90
CA PHE A 5 4.90 -3.36 -2.39
C PHE A 5 5.21 -4.86 -2.28
N THR A 6 6.23 -5.24 -1.52
CA THR A 6 6.71 -6.62 -1.34
C THR A 6 6.85 -6.96 0.14
N ASP A 7 7.25 -8.20 0.46
CA ASP A 7 7.54 -8.61 1.83
C ASP A 7 8.98 -8.25 2.28
N ILE A 8 9.78 -7.57 1.44
CA ILE A 8 11.14 -7.14 1.82
C ILE A 8 11.16 -6.28 3.08
N PRO A 9 10.29 -5.25 3.25
CA PRO A 9 10.24 -4.49 4.50
C PRO A 9 9.92 -5.36 5.72
N GLU A 10 9.03 -6.34 5.58
CA GLU A 10 8.62 -7.25 6.66
C GLU A 10 9.79 -8.14 7.10
N VAL A 11 10.50 -8.74 6.14
CA VAL A 11 11.69 -9.53 6.43
C VAL A 11 12.82 -8.65 6.98
N GLY A 12 12.99 -7.44 6.43
CA GLY A 12 14.02 -6.49 6.85
C GLY A 12 13.85 -6.06 8.31
N GLU A 13 12.66 -5.58 8.69
CA GLU A 13 12.37 -5.15 10.06
C GLU A 13 12.58 -6.28 11.08
N GLN A 14 12.16 -7.51 10.76
CA GLN A 14 12.37 -8.67 11.63
C GLN A 14 13.85 -9.01 11.85
N LEU A 15 14.71 -8.63 10.89
CA LEU A 15 16.16 -8.81 10.97
C LEU A 15 16.89 -7.56 11.49
N GLY A 16 16.18 -6.49 11.86
CA GLY A 16 16.76 -5.22 12.29
C GLY A 16 17.47 -4.47 11.16
N ILE A 17 17.06 -4.68 9.91
CA ILE A 17 17.55 -3.97 8.73
C ILE A 17 16.59 -2.81 8.45
N ASP A 18 17.07 -1.59 8.67
CA ASP A 18 16.35 -0.37 8.34
C ASP A 18 16.78 0.15 6.97
N ASP A 19 15.81 0.44 6.09
CA ASP A 19 16.03 1.14 4.83
C ASP A 19 15.68 2.64 5.02
N PRO A 20 16.69 3.54 5.05
CA PRO A 20 16.44 4.97 5.25
C PRO A 20 15.64 5.61 4.11
N ASP A 21 15.61 4.99 2.92
CA ASP A 21 14.84 5.46 1.76
C ASP A 21 13.40 4.88 1.71
N ALA A 22 13.02 4.06 2.71
CA ALA A 22 11.70 3.51 2.89
C ALA A 22 11.09 3.94 4.24
N PRO A 23 10.51 5.15 4.33
CA PRO A 23 10.06 5.73 5.61
C PRO A 23 8.79 5.09 6.20
N LEU A 24 8.17 4.12 5.52
CA LEU A 24 6.98 3.44 6.02
C LEU A 24 7.37 2.14 6.69
N SER A 25 6.77 1.88 7.85
CA SER A 25 6.92 0.57 8.50
C SER A 25 6.43 -0.56 7.59
N ALA A 26 6.93 -1.77 7.82
CA ALA A 26 6.52 -2.96 7.09
C ALA A 26 5.03 -3.22 7.21
N ALA A 27 4.50 -3.12 8.43
CA ALA A 27 3.07 -3.26 8.69
C ALA A 27 2.23 -2.26 7.88
N ARG A 28 2.71 -1.00 7.76
CA ARG A 28 2.00 0.04 7.01
C ARG A 28 2.06 -0.21 5.51
N SER A 29 3.25 -0.52 5.00
CA SER A 29 3.51 -0.88 3.61
C SER A 29 2.61 -2.04 3.16
N THR A 30 2.53 -3.09 3.97
CA THR A 30 1.69 -4.27 3.74
C THR A 30 0.20 -3.93 3.72
N THR A 31 -0.26 -3.15 4.71
CA THR A 31 -1.67 -2.77 4.84
C THR A 31 -2.15 -1.97 3.63
N ILE A 32 -1.37 -0.98 3.20
CA ILE A 32 -1.70 -0.14 2.04
C ILE A 32 -1.73 -1.01 0.77
N THR A 33 -0.67 -1.78 0.54
CA THR A 33 -0.55 -2.62 -0.67
C THR A 33 -1.74 -3.56 -0.80
N ARG A 34 -2.06 -4.32 0.27
CA ARG A 34 -3.20 -5.26 0.27
C ARG A 34 -4.53 -4.56 0.07
N SER A 35 -4.73 -3.38 0.67
CA SER A 35 -5.98 -2.63 0.54
C SER A 35 -6.23 -2.18 -0.90
N TYR A 36 -5.21 -1.64 -1.58
CA TYR A 36 -5.36 -1.13 -2.95
C TYR A 36 -5.44 -2.25 -3.98
N VAL A 37 -4.65 -3.32 -3.82
CA VAL A 37 -4.76 -4.51 -4.68
C VAL A 37 -6.13 -5.17 -4.54
N THR A 38 -6.65 -5.29 -3.30
CA THR A 38 -7.99 -5.82 -3.07
C THR A 38 -9.05 -4.93 -3.70
N ALA A 39 -8.97 -3.61 -3.52
CA ALA A 39 -9.90 -2.66 -4.12
C ALA A 39 -9.91 -2.77 -5.66
N PHE A 40 -8.74 -2.96 -6.29
CA PHE A 40 -8.64 -3.19 -7.72
C PHE A 40 -9.37 -4.46 -8.16
N PHE A 41 -9.11 -5.60 -7.51
CA PHE A 41 -9.77 -6.85 -7.90
C PHE A 41 -11.26 -6.89 -7.54
N ASP A 42 -11.67 -6.26 -6.44
CA ASP A 42 -13.08 -6.11 -6.09
C ASP A 42 -13.84 -5.34 -7.18
N ARG A 43 -13.26 -4.26 -7.72
CA ARG A 43 -13.84 -3.52 -8.85
C ARG A 43 -13.82 -4.34 -10.14
N SER A 44 -12.65 -4.88 -10.50
CA SER A 44 -12.40 -5.45 -11.83
C SER A 44 -13.00 -6.85 -12.02
N LEU A 45 -13.05 -7.66 -10.96
CA LEU A 45 -13.46 -9.07 -11.05
C LEU A 45 -14.79 -9.36 -10.35
N ARG A 46 -15.22 -8.50 -9.41
CA ARG A 46 -16.41 -8.74 -8.58
C ARG A 46 -17.50 -7.69 -8.72
N GLY A 47 -17.29 -6.64 -9.54
CA GLY A 47 -18.26 -5.57 -9.74
C GLY A 47 -18.57 -4.76 -8.47
N ARG A 48 -17.69 -4.77 -7.47
CA ARG A 48 -17.90 -4.07 -6.20
C ARG A 48 -17.35 -2.64 -6.26
N PRO A 49 -18.03 -1.65 -5.65
CA PRO A 49 -17.49 -0.31 -5.55
C PRO A 49 -16.15 -0.28 -4.80
N ALA A 50 -15.16 0.44 -5.33
CA ALA A 50 -13.82 0.54 -4.77
C ALA A 50 -13.44 2.00 -4.51
N ARG A 51 -13.94 2.57 -3.40
CA ARG A 51 -13.73 3.99 -3.04
C ARG A 51 -12.26 4.38 -2.94
N LEU A 52 -11.40 3.44 -2.51
CA LEU A 52 -9.95 3.66 -2.43
C LEU A 52 -9.31 4.01 -3.78
N LEU A 53 -9.95 3.70 -4.90
CA LEU A 53 -9.44 3.99 -6.25
C LEU A 53 -9.99 5.29 -6.84
N ASN A 54 -10.81 6.04 -6.09
CA ASN A 54 -11.50 7.23 -6.60
C ASN A 54 -10.93 8.55 -6.05
N GLY A 55 -9.92 8.49 -5.19
CA GLY A 55 -9.26 9.68 -4.66
C GLY A 55 -8.59 9.45 -3.30
N PRO A 56 -7.97 10.49 -2.75
CA PRO A 56 -7.31 10.45 -1.45
C PRO A 56 -8.25 10.05 -0.31
N THR A 57 -7.70 9.44 0.73
CA THR A 57 -8.43 9.09 1.95
C THR A 57 -7.59 9.34 3.19
N PRO A 58 -8.17 9.88 4.28
CA PRO A 58 -7.46 10.03 5.56
C PRO A 58 -6.95 8.71 6.14
N ALA A 59 -7.51 7.57 5.73
CA ALA A 59 -7.05 6.25 6.17
C ALA A 59 -5.74 5.82 5.51
N ASN A 60 -5.38 6.39 4.36
CA ASN A 60 -4.15 6.13 3.59
C ASN A 60 -3.53 7.44 3.08
N PRO A 61 -3.06 8.33 3.97
CA PRO A 61 -2.51 9.64 3.59
C PRO A 61 -1.24 9.54 2.74
N GLU A 62 -0.57 8.39 2.73
CA GLU A 62 0.62 8.11 1.94
C GLU A 62 0.32 7.93 0.45
N VAL A 63 -0.94 7.65 0.09
CA VAL A 63 -1.35 7.37 -1.28
C VAL A 63 -1.90 8.63 -1.95
N LEU A 64 -1.14 9.13 -2.91
CA LEU A 64 -1.48 10.29 -3.73
C LEU A 64 -1.95 9.87 -5.13
N PHE A 65 -2.82 10.67 -5.74
CA PHE A 65 -3.36 10.44 -7.07
C PHE A 65 -2.66 11.34 -8.09
N GLN A 66 -1.94 10.74 -9.03
CA GLN A 66 -1.19 11.48 -10.06
C GLN A 66 -2.10 11.96 -11.21
N HIS A 67 -3.21 11.25 -11.46
CA HIS A 67 -4.20 11.56 -12.50
C HIS A 67 -5.62 11.42 -11.92
N PRO A 68 -6.11 12.44 -11.21
CA PRO A 68 -7.44 12.43 -10.59
C PRO A 68 -8.57 12.55 -11.63
#